data_AF-A0A0G0IZV8-F1
#
_entry.id   AF-A0A0G0IZV8-F1
#
_cell.length_a   1.000
_cell.length_b   1.000
_cell.length_c   1.000
_cell.angle_alpha   90.00
_cell.angle_beta   90.00
_cell.angle_gamma   90.00
#
_symmetry.space_group_name_H-M   'P 1'
#
loop_
_entity.id
_entity.type
_entity.pdbx_description
1 polymer ?
#
loop_
_entity_poly.entity_id
_entity_poly.type
_entity_poly.pdbx_seq_one_letter_code
_entity_poly.pdbx_strand_id
1 'polypeptide(L)'
;MNRLKIAAIVLVMVSGLAGSYFIVKNSTPSLLSEKKLMENSGKSGISSQSPIEWVKNLVSGDYSQSIGDSNNDLNNAKNGFNKETANLTETVAQSLFGKMKTMDQSGNDPFGNFDINNSENQKLVDEALVNLKNQFSLDFDLNEEDLKISADNSLNNKARYLEETGKIILKNADDFYNNPAKAVESAVDMGNVSGVKNLADTYQNIYSEFLNTSVPSDWLDLHKRYLEILKKSELIYRDLTDIQNDPIKAAVLIQILPEIVVKETEIKKEYYWKSMEINS
;
A
#
# COMPACT_ATOMS: atom_id res chain seq x y z
N MET A 1 18.49 -3.47 34.22
CA MET A 1 17.80 -2.45 33.38
C MET A 1 16.48 -2.08 34.02
N ASN A 2 16.06 -0.82 33.95
CA ASN A 2 14.87 -0.35 34.69
C ASN A 2 13.60 -0.83 33.95
N ARG A 3 12.82 -1.73 34.57
CA ARG A 3 11.64 -2.39 33.97
C ARG A 3 10.62 -1.40 33.39
N LEU A 4 10.58 -0.19 33.95
CA LEU A 4 9.79 0.95 33.47
C LEU A 4 10.10 1.38 32.03
N LYS A 5 11.37 1.35 31.59
CA LYS A 5 11.73 1.76 30.22
C LYS A 5 11.29 0.74 29.17
N ILE A 6 11.38 -0.54 29.49
CA ILE A 6 10.93 -1.64 28.61
C ILE A 6 9.39 -1.60 28.49
N ALA A 7 8.68 -1.40 29.60
CA ALA A 7 7.23 -1.26 29.59
C ALA A 7 6.75 -0.07 28.74
N ALA A 8 7.46 1.07 28.77
CA ALA A 8 7.11 2.24 27.97
C ALA A 8 7.27 2.00 26.46
N ILE A 9 8.34 1.33 26.02
CA ILE A 9 8.57 0.96 24.62
C ILE A 9 7.48 0.00 24.11
N VAL A 10 7.13 -0.99 24.94
CA VAL A 10 6.04 -1.93 24.68
C VAL A 10 4.70 -1.21 24.54
N LEU A 11 4.41 -0.23 25.40
CA LEU A 11 3.17 0.52 25.39
C LEU A 11 3.00 1.33 24.10
N VAL A 12 4.08 1.91 23.57
CA VAL A 12 4.05 2.65 22.30
C VAL A 12 3.79 1.73 21.10
N MET A 13 4.37 0.52 21.09
CA MET A 13 4.05 -0.48 20.07
C MET A 13 2.57 -0.91 20.15
N VAL A 14 2.02 -1.06 21.36
CA VAL A 14 0.60 -1.42 21.58
C VAL A 14 -0.36 -0.30 21.21
N SER A 15 -0.01 0.97 21.43
CA SER A 15 -0.85 2.09 20.97
C SER A 15 -0.95 2.17 19.45
N GLY A 16 0.11 1.80 18.71
CA GLY A 16 0.05 1.64 17.26
C GLY A 16 -0.84 0.48 16.81
N LEU A 17 -0.92 -0.60 17.60
CA LEU A 17 -1.84 -1.73 17.37
C LEU A 17 -3.31 -1.35 17.61
N ALA A 18 -3.59 -0.47 18.57
CA ALA A 18 -4.95 0.01 18.81
C ALA A 18 -5.46 0.90 17.67
N GLY A 19 -4.60 1.75 17.10
CA GLY A 19 -4.94 2.57 15.93
C GLY A 19 -5.23 1.72 14.68
N SER A 20 -4.38 0.73 14.38
CA SER A 20 -4.58 -0.20 13.25
C SER A 20 -5.82 -1.08 13.42
N TYR A 21 -6.14 -1.52 14.65
CA TYR A 21 -7.38 -2.26 14.94
C TYR A 21 -8.64 -1.42 14.67
N PHE A 22 -8.63 -0.12 15.00
CA PHE A 22 -9.75 0.77 14.69
C PHE A 22 -9.89 1.02 13.19
N ILE A 23 -8.78 1.08 12.43
CA ILE A 23 -8.81 1.16 10.97
C ILE A 23 -9.47 -0.11 10.40
N VAL A 24 -9.06 -1.31 10.82
CA VAL A 24 -9.65 -2.58 10.32
C VAL A 24 -11.14 -2.72 10.69
N LYS A 25 -11.56 -2.25 11.86
CA LYS A 25 -12.95 -2.35 12.31
C LYS A 25 -13.88 -1.29 11.72
N ASN A 26 -13.37 -0.10 11.38
CA ASN A 26 -14.14 0.97 10.73
C ASN A 26 -13.95 1.04 9.19
N SER A 27 -13.14 0.16 8.60
CA SER A 27 -12.91 0.12 7.14
C SER A 27 -13.90 -0.72 6.34
N THR A 28 -15.01 -1.18 6.93
CA THR A 28 -16.24 -1.25 6.13
C THR A 28 -16.54 0.17 5.67
N PRO A 29 -16.46 0.49 4.37
CA PRO A 29 -16.53 1.87 3.93
C PRO A 29 -17.89 2.43 4.30
N SER A 30 -17.95 3.41 5.21
CA SER A 30 -19.10 4.32 5.31
C SER A 30 -19.11 5.33 4.15
N LEU A 31 -18.61 4.93 2.97
CA LEU A 31 -18.79 5.63 1.68
C LEU A 31 -20.24 5.52 1.16
N LEU A 32 -21.18 5.09 2.00
CA LEU A 32 -22.62 4.92 1.74
C LEU A 32 -23.51 5.86 2.58
N SER A 33 -22.99 7.00 3.03
CA SER A 33 -23.85 8.08 3.55
C SER A 33 -24.02 9.18 2.50
N GLU A 34 -24.57 8.80 1.35
CA GLU A 34 -25.17 9.76 0.43
C GLU A 34 -26.65 9.94 0.78
N LYS A 35 -26.97 10.95 1.62
CA LYS A 35 -28.25 11.65 1.52
C LYS A 35 -28.31 12.93 2.34
N LYS A 36 -28.06 14.06 1.65
CA LYS A 36 -28.85 15.30 1.63
C LYS A 36 -27.91 16.47 1.34
N LEU A 37 -27.78 16.80 0.06
CA LEU A 37 -27.61 18.16 -0.45
C LEU A 37 -27.47 18.01 -1.96
N MET A 38 -28.58 18.19 -2.67
CA MET A 38 -28.69 18.65 -4.07
C MET A 38 -30.13 18.38 -4.52
N GLU A 39 -31.06 19.11 -3.92
CA GLU A 39 -32.29 19.44 -4.61
C GLU A 39 -32.04 20.83 -5.21
N ASN A 40 -32.24 20.93 -6.52
CA ASN A 40 -32.33 22.16 -7.31
C ASN A 40 -31.05 22.66 -8.02
N SER A 41 -30.70 22.04 -9.14
CA SER A 41 -30.22 22.78 -10.32
C SER A 41 -30.59 22.03 -11.61
N GLY A 42 -31.18 22.78 -12.54
CA GLY A 42 -31.87 22.24 -13.71
C GLY A 42 -30.94 21.88 -14.88
N LYS A 43 -31.36 20.83 -15.59
CA LYS A 43 -31.22 20.57 -17.03
C LYS A 43 -30.06 21.28 -17.75
N SER A 44 -28.94 20.57 -17.87
CA SER A 44 -28.09 20.54 -19.06
C SER A 44 -27.47 19.15 -19.13
N GLY A 45 -27.89 18.36 -20.12
CA GLY A 45 -27.47 16.98 -20.31
C GLY A 45 -26.06 16.90 -20.88
N ILE A 46 -25.06 16.93 -20.00
CA ILE A 46 -23.78 16.23 -20.17
C ILE A 46 -23.52 15.64 -18.78
N SER A 47 -23.59 14.32 -18.66
CA SER A 47 -23.30 13.59 -17.43
C SER A 47 -21.87 13.90 -17.01
N SER A 48 -21.69 14.85 -16.09
CA SER A 48 -20.41 15.11 -15.43
C SER A 48 -20.24 14.12 -14.29
N GLN A 49 -20.20 12.83 -14.59
CA GLN A 49 -19.59 11.90 -13.66
C GLN A 49 -18.12 12.28 -13.57
N SER A 50 -17.67 12.65 -12.36
CA SER A 50 -16.26 12.94 -12.15
C SER A 50 -15.45 11.70 -12.58
N PRO A 51 -14.28 11.85 -13.23
CA PRO A 51 -13.44 10.70 -13.61
C PRO A 51 -13.19 9.71 -12.46
N ILE A 52 -13.24 10.21 -11.22
CA ILE A 52 -13.11 9.44 -9.97
C ILE A 52 -14.29 8.49 -9.75
N GLU A 53 -15.52 8.85 -10.12
CA GLU A 53 -16.68 7.95 -9.96
C GLU A 53 -16.65 6.76 -10.92
N TRP A 54 -16.17 6.97 -12.15
CA TRP A 54 -16.00 5.86 -13.09
C TRP A 54 -14.94 4.87 -12.61
N VAL A 55 -13.79 5.35 -12.12
CA VAL A 55 -12.77 4.49 -11.49
C VAL A 55 -13.34 3.81 -10.24
N LYS A 56 -14.09 4.54 -9.40
CA LYS A 56 -14.74 3.96 -8.23
C LYS A 56 -15.66 2.80 -8.63
N ASN A 57 -16.46 2.94 -9.68
CA ASN A 57 -17.33 1.85 -10.17
C ASN A 57 -16.55 0.71 -10.83
N LEU A 58 -15.47 1.03 -11.54
CA LEU A 58 -14.55 0.05 -12.15
C LEU A 58 -13.93 -0.87 -11.10
N VAL A 59 -13.63 -0.34 -9.92
CA VAL A 59 -12.91 -1.09 -8.88
C VAL A 59 -13.79 -1.48 -7.68
N SER A 60 -15.00 -0.95 -7.55
CA SER A 60 -16.00 -1.39 -6.56
C SER A 60 -16.87 -2.56 -7.05
N GLY A 61 -16.71 -3.00 -8.30
CA GLY A 61 -17.23 -4.30 -8.75
C GLY A 61 -16.64 -5.41 -7.87
N ASP A 62 -17.44 -6.41 -7.53
CA ASP A 62 -17.08 -7.46 -6.56
C ASP A 62 -15.97 -8.39 -7.12
N TYR A 63 -14.73 -7.91 -7.16
CA TYR A 63 -13.54 -8.59 -7.68
C TYR A 63 -12.92 -9.61 -6.71
N SER A 64 -13.67 -9.99 -5.67
CA SER A 64 -13.21 -10.92 -4.63
C SER A 64 -13.20 -12.40 -5.07
N GLN A 65 -13.75 -12.72 -6.25
CA GLN A 65 -13.87 -14.10 -6.73
C GLN A 65 -13.45 -14.25 -8.20
N SER A 66 -12.14 -14.45 -8.46
CA SER A 66 -11.58 -15.20 -9.61
C SER A 66 -10.15 -14.73 -9.92
N ILE A 67 -9.21 -14.90 -8.98
CA ILE A 67 -7.77 -14.88 -9.29
C ILE A 67 -7.16 -16.17 -8.73
N GLY A 68 -7.51 -17.26 -9.38
CA GLY A 68 -6.81 -18.54 -9.30
C GLY A 68 -6.72 -19.07 -10.73
N ASP A 69 -5.52 -19.47 -11.15
CA ASP A 69 -5.25 -20.20 -12.40
C ASP A 69 -5.02 -19.42 -13.69
N SER A 70 -4.12 -18.43 -13.70
CA SER A 70 -3.50 -18.01 -14.96
C SER A 70 -2.01 -17.65 -14.80
N ASN A 71 -1.18 -18.69 -14.68
CA ASN A 71 0.28 -18.58 -14.47
C ASN A 71 1.13 -19.06 -15.65
N ASN A 72 0.58 -19.29 -16.85
CA ASN A 72 1.32 -20.01 -17.90
C ASN A 72 1.85 -19.21 -19.11
N ASP A 73 1.63 -17.89 -19.25
CA ASP A 73 1.97 -17.20 -20.52
C ASP A 73 2.84 -15.92 -20.43
N LEU A 74 3.60 -15.69 -19.35
CA LEU A 74 4.29 -14.39 -19.14
C LEU A 74 5.84 -14.40 -19.18
N ASN A 75 6.48 -15.44 -19.72
CA ASN A 75 7.95 -15.53 -19.74
C ASN A 75 8.67 -14.75 -20.87
N ASN A 76 7.98 -13.95 -21.68
CA ASN A 76 8.59 -13.28 -22.86
C ASN A 76 8.79 -11.75 -22.75
N ALA A 77 8.58 -11.12 -21.59
CA ALA A 77 8.77 -9.68 -21.41
C ALA A 77 9.92 -9.33 -20.44
N LYS A 78 11.13 -9.87 -20.69
CA LYS A 78 12.37 -9.40 -20.04
C LYS A 78 13.28 -8.76 -21.08
N ASN A 79 12.96 -7.53 -21.48
CA ASN A 79 13.93 -6.65 -22.14
C ASN A 79 13.63 -5.18 -21.79
N GLY A 80 14.51 -4.60 -20.96
CA GLY A 80 14.80 -3.16 -20.93
C GLY A 80 13.64 -2.21 -20.66
N PHE A 81 12.98 -2.30 -19.50
CA PHE A 81 12.20 -1.16 -19.00
C PHE A 81 13.12 -0.23 -18.20
N ASN A 82 13.40 0.95 -18.77
CA ASN A 82 13.85 2.09 -18.00
C ASN A 82 12.88 2.27 -16.82
N LYS A 83 13.40 2.39 -15.60
CA LYS A 83 12.64 2.56 -14.36
C LYS A 83 12.08 3.99 -14.24
N GLU A 84 11.54 4.52 -15.33
CA GLU A 84 10.55 5.59 -15.26
C GLU A 84 9.25 4.89 -14.87
N THR A 85 8.75 5.19 -13.68
CA THR A 85 7.47 4.66 -13.20
C THR A 85 6.39 5.15 -14.15
N ALA A 86 5.97 4.30 -15.09
CA ALA A 86 4.93 4.62 -16.05
C ALA A 86 3.67 5.12 -15.32
N ASN A 87 3.12 6.25 -15.78
CA ASN A 87 1.86 6.78 -15.27
C ASN A 87 0.74 5.81 -15.66
N LEU A 88 0.10 5.17 -14.68
CA LEU A 88 -0.90 4.15 -14.92
C LEU A 88 -2.15 4.75 -15.55
N THR A 89 -2.52 5.95 -15.12
CA THR A 89 -3.65 6.69 -15.66
C THR A 89 -3.47 6.93 -17.16
N GLU A 90 -2.28 7.37 -17.58
CA GLU A 90 -1.93 7.53 -18.99
C GLU A 90 -1.93 6.19 -19.73
N THR A 91 -1.36 5.14 -19.13
CA THR A 91 -1.32 3.79 -19.73
C THR A 91 -2.72 3.24 -19.99
N VAL A 92 -3.62 3.35 -19.01
CA VAL A 92 -5.02 2.94 -19.14
C VAL A 92 -5.74 3.80 -20.18
N ALA A 93 -5.55 5.12 -20.15
CA ALA A 93 -6.16 6.02 -21.13
C ALA A 93 -5.70 5.72 -22.57
N GLN A 94 -4.40 5.48 -22.78
CA GLN A 94 -3.84 5.12 -24.09
C GLN A 94 -4.39 3.77 -24.58
N SER A 95 -4.50 2.77 -23.69
CA SER A 95 -5.09 1.46 -24.02
C SER A 95 -6.56 1.57 -24.43
N LEU A 96 -7.37 2.31 -23.66
CA LEU A 96 -8.77 2.57 -23.97
C LEU A 96 -8.92 3.33 -25.30
N PHE A 97 -8.11 4.37 -25.53
CA PHE A 97 -8.14 5.11 -26.79
C PHE A 97 -7.74 4.27 -27.99
N GLY A 98 -6.71 3.41 -27.83
CA GLY A 98 -6.31 2.44 -28.85
C GLY A 98 -7.46 1.52 -29.24
N LYS A 99 -8.21 1.02 -28.25
CA LYS A 99 -9.40 0.19 -28.49
C LYS A 99 -10.55 0.96 -29.14
N MET A 100 -10.80 2.21 -28.74
CA MET A 100 -11.79 3.05 -29.39
C MET A 100 -11.48 3.25 -30.87
N LYS A 101 -10.20 3.46 -31.21
CA LYS A 101 -9.76 3.59 -32.60
C LYS A 101 -9.98 2.31 -33.41
N THR A 102 -9.73 1.13 -32.84
CA THR A 102 -9.99 -0.13 -33.56
C THR A 102 -11.48 -0.40 -33.73
N MET A 103 -12.31 -0.02 -32.75
CA MET A 103 -13.77 -0.11 -32.85
C MET A 103 -14.32 0.81 -33.94
N ASP A 104 -13.87 2.06 -33.99
CA ASP A 104 -14.25 3.04 -35.04
C ASP A 104 -13.87 2.53 -36.44
N GLN A 105 -12.65 2.00 -36.59
CA GLN A 105 -12.20 1.40 -37.85
C GLN A 105 -13.02 0.17 -38.28
N SER A 106 -13.61 -0.54 -37.32
CA SER A 106 -14.50 -1.68 -37.58
C SER A 106 -15.94 -1.28 -37.90
N GLY A 107 -16.26 0.02 -37.92
CA GLY A 107 -17.60 0.56 -38.15
C GLY A 107 -18.54 0.45 -36.95
N ASN A 108 -18.00 0.16 -35.76
CA ASN A 108 -18.74 0.11 -34.51
C ASN A 108 -18.66 1.47 -33.80
N ASP A 109 -19.75 1.90 -33.16
CA ASP A 109 -19.76 3.10 -32.33
C ASP A 109 -18.86 2.90 -31.09
N PRO A 110 -17.74 3.62 -30.96
CA PRO A 110 -16.81 3.45 -29.85
C PRO A 110 -17.34 3.97 -28.51
N PHE A 111 -18.42 4.75 -28.51
CA PHE A 111 -19.01 5.35 -27.30
C PHE A 111 -20.43 4.84 -27.01
N GLY A 112 -21.13 4.31 -28.01
CA GLY A 112 -22.52 3.85 -27.87
C GLY A 112 -22.70 2.60 -27.02
N ASN A 113 -21.66 1.74 -26.91
CA ASN A 113 -21.71 0.45 -26.21
C ASN A 113 -20.46 0.16 -25.36
N PHE A 114 -19.76 1.17 -24.83
CA PHE A 114 -18.71 0.91 -23.84
C PHE A 114 -19.35 0.47 -22.52
N ASP A 115 -19.63 -0.82 -22.41
CA ASP A 115 -20.07 -1.44 -21.17
C ASP A 115 -18.85 -1.88 -20.36
N ILE A 116 -18.70 -1.32 -19.16
CA ILE A 116 -17.66 -1.69 -18.20
C ILE A 116 -17.79 -3.13 -17.73
N ASN A 117 -18.99 -3.71 -17.86
CA ASN A 117 -19.29 -5.10 -17.52
C ASN A 117 -19.08 -6.04 -18.72
N ASN A 118 -18.68 -5.50 -19.89
CA ASN A 118 -18.24 -6.33 -20.99
C ASN A 118 -16.96 -7.06 -20.60
N SER A 119 -16.94 -8.39 -20.78
CA SER A 119 -15.83 -9.25 -20.37
C SER A 119 -14.49 -8.88 -21.00
N GLU A 120 -14.47 -8.30 -22.20
CA GLU A 120 -13.24 -7.86 -22.85
C GLU A 120 -12.72 -6.53 -22.29
N ASN A 121 -13.61 -5.65 -21.82
CA ASN A 121 -13.22 -4.41 -21.14
C ASN A 121 -12.73 -4.72 -19.71
N GLN A 122 -13.38 -5.66 -19.02
CA GLN A 122 -12.92 -6.16 -17.72
C GLN A 122 -11.52 -6.77 -17.82
N LYS A 123 -11.24 -7.58 -18.84
CA LYS A 123 -9.89 -8.13 -19.06
C LYS A 123 -8.79 -7.07 -19.15
N LEU A 124 -9.05 -5.94 -19.82
CA LEU A 124 -8.05 -4.86 -19.91
C LEU A 124 -7.79 -4.19 -18.56
N VAL A 125 -8.84 -4.03 -17.76
CA VAL A 125 -8.75 -3.53 -16.39
C VAL A 125 -8.00 -4.54 -15.52
N ASP A 126 -8.35 -5.82 -15.62
CA ASP A 126 -7.72 -6.91 -14.89
C ASP A 126 -6.24 -7.04 -15.25
N GLU A 127 -5.87 -6.95 -16.52
CA GLU A 127 -4.48 -6.96 -16.97
C GLU A 127 -3.72 -5.76 -16.42
N ALA A 128 -4.31 -4.56 -16.44
CA ALA A 128 -3.70 -3.37 -15.85
C ALA A 128 -3.53 -3.53 -14.32
N LEU A 129 -4.54 -4.08 -13.63
CA LEU A 129 -4.51 -4.35 -12.20
C LEU A 129 -3.53 -5.46 -11.83
N VAL A 130 -3.42 -6.52 -12.62
CA VAL A 130 -2.46 -7.61 -12.42
C VAL A 130 -1.04 -7.11 -12.67
N ASN A 131 -0.81 -6.34 -13.73
CA ASN A 131 0.49 -5.72 -13.97
C ASN A 131 0.88 -4.76 -12.84
N LEU A 132 -0.06 -3.98 -12.33
CA LEU A 132 0.17 -3.11 -11.19
C LEU A 132 0.39 -3.89 -9.90
N LYS A 133 -0.42 -4.92 -9.64
CA LYS A 133 -0.22 -5.84 -8.51
C LYS A 133 1.10 -6.56 -8.64
N ASN A 134 1.61 -6.87 -9.82
CA ASN A 134 2.93 -7.47 -10.04
C ASN A 134 4.05 -6.44 -9.84
N GLN A 135 3.82 -5.18 -10.23
CA GLN A 135 4.73 -4.08 -9.92
C GLN A 135 4.83 -3.81 -8.41
N PHE A 136 3.70 -3.98 -7.69
CA PHE A 136 3.62 -3.91 -6.23
C PHE A 136 3.75 -5.26 -5.52
N SER A 137 3.87 -6.35 -6.28
CA SER A 137 4.42 -7.63 -5.85
C SER A 137 5.90 -7.36 -5.79
N LEU A 138 6.24 -6.50 -4.83
CA LEU A 138 7.57 -6.13 -4.45
C LEU A 138 8.09 -7.39 -3.78
N ASP A 139 8.45 -8.37 -4.61
CA ASP A 139 9.46 -9.35 -4.27
C ASP A 139 10.72 -8.51 -4.05
N PHE A 140 10.78 -7.98 -2.84
CA PHE A 140 11.84 -7.12 -2.40
C PHE A 140 12.95 -8.04 -2.00
N ASP A 141 13.85 -8.30 -2.96
CA ASP A 141 14.98 -9.18 -2.75
C ASP A 141 16.01 -8.48 -1.86
N LEU A 142 15.91 -8.73 -0.55
CA LEU A 142 16.89 -8.33 0.44
C LEU A 142 18.03 -9.34 0.42
N ASN A 143 19.15 -8.96 -0.21
CA ASN A 143 20.37 -9.75 -0.13
C ASN A 143 20.84 -9.81 1.32
N GLU A 144 21.17 -11.01 1.80
CA GLU A 144 21.71 -11.20 3.16
C GLU A 144 23.01 -10.44 3.39
N GLU A 145 23.77 -10.20 2.31
CA GLU A 145 25.02 -9.44 2.33
C GLU A 145 24.83 -7.98 2.73
N ASP A 146 23.63 -7.43 2.52
CA ASP A 146 23.29 -6.05 2.91
C ASP A 146 22.92 -5.96 4.40
N LEU A 147 22.77 -7.09 5.09
CA LEU A 147 22.30 -7.17 6.48
C LEU A 147 23.45 -7.39 7.46
N LYS A 148 23.41 -6.69 8.60
CA LYS A 148 24.36 -6.88 9.69
C LYS A 148 23.92 -8.02 10.59
N ILE A 149 24.35 -9.23 10.29
CA ILE A 149 23.94 -10.43 11.04
C ILE A 149 24.95 -10.72 12.17
N SER A 150 24.44 -10.86 13.39
CA SER A 150 25.20 -11.29 14.57
C SER A 150 25.01 -12.78 14.83
N ALA A 151 26.11 -13.51 14.98
CA ALA A 151 26.08 -14.90 15.43
C ALA A 151 25.75 -15.05 16.94
N ASP A 152 25.79 -13.95 17.70
CA ASP A 152 25.46 -13.94 19.13
C ASP A 152 23.93 -13.95 19.33
N ASN A 153 23.36 -15.10 19.64
CA ASN A 153 21.94 -15.26 19.95
C ASN A 153 21.62 -15.17 21.45
N SER A 154 22.53 -14.61 22.27
CA SER A 154 22.31 -14.44 23.71
C SER A 154 21.13 -13.52 24.01
N LEU A 155 20.51 -13.72 25.18
CA LEU A 155 19.41 -12.87 25.67
C LEU A 155 19.81 -11.39 25.71
N ASN A 156 21.07 -11.09 26.05
CA ASN A 156 21.56 -9.71 26.10
C ASN A 156 21.64 -9.09 24.70
N ASN A 157 22.11 -9.83 23.69
CA ASN A 157 22.14 -9.31 22.32
C ASN A 157 20.73 -9.10 21.76
N LYS A 158 19.78 -10.02 22.03
CA LYS A 158 18.37 -9.87 21.64
C LYS A 158 17.69 -8.68 22.32
N ALA A 159 17.95 -8.48 23.62
CA ALA A 159 17.43 -7.33 24.35
C ALA A 159 17.97 -6.01 23.78
N ARG A 160 19.26 -5.96 23.43
CA ARG A 160 19.87 -4.80 22.77
C ARG A 160 19.24 -4.55 21.40
N TYR A 161 19.06 -5.58 20.58
CA TYR A 161 18.40 -5.48 19.28
C TYR A 161 17.00 -4.86 19.41
N LEU A 162 16.17 -5.35 20.34
CA LEU A 162 14.84 -4.77 20.60
C LEU A 162 14.90 -3.32 21.09
N GLU A 163 15.88 -2.98 21.92
CA GLU A 163 16.06 -1.61 22.39
C GLU A 163 16.44 -0.67 21.24
N GLU A 164 17.33 -1.11 20.35
CA GLU A 164 17.77 -0.35 19.17
C GLU A 164 16.62 -0.14 18.19
N THR A 165 15.91 -1.19 17.82
CA THR A 165 14.75 -1.09 16.91
C THR A 165 13.63 -0.23 17.50
N GLY A 166 13.35 -0.38 18.80
CA GLY A 166 12.39 0.47 19.51
C GLY A 166 12.79 1.95 19.50
N LYS A 167 14.07 2.27 19.72
CA LYS A 167 14.59 3.64 19.63
C LYS A 167 14.45 4.21 18.22
N ILE A 168 14.74 3.41 17.19
CA ILE A 168 14.61 3.84 15.79
C ILE A 168 13.16 4.20 15.49
N ILE A 169 12.20 3.36 15.90
CA ILE A 169 10.77 3.65 15.69
C ILE A 169 10.38 4.92 16.45
N LEU A 170 10.71 5.04 17.74
CA LEU A 170 10.33 6.20 18.56
C LEU A 170 10.94 7.53 18.05
N LYS A 171 12.16 7.47 17.52
CA LYS A 171 12.85 8.63 16.96
C LYS A 171 12.18 9.16 15.69
N ASN A 172 11.65 8.26 14.87
CA ASN A 172 11.11 8.60 13.55
C ASN A 172 9.58 8.68 13.53
N ALA A 173 8.88 8.07 14.49
CA ALA A 173 7.43 8.05 14.55
C ALA A 173 6.87 9.45 14.83
N ASP A 174 6.03 9.93 13.93
CA ASP A 174 5.25 11.15 14.07
C ASP A 174 3.75 10.84 14.24
N ASP A 175 2.92 11.88 14.29
CA ASP A 175 1.47 11.74 14.43
C ASP A 175 0.82 10.96 13.26
N PHE A 176 1.36 11.10 12.05
CA PHE A 176 0.85 10.37 10.88
C PHE A 176 1.28 8.92 10.90
N TYR A 177 2.49 8.59 11.34
CA TYR A 177 2.94 7.20 11.52
C TYR A 177 2.02 6.43 12.48
N ASN A 178 1.54 7.11 13.53
CA ASN A 178 0.59 6.52 14.48
C ASN A 178 -0.86 6.49 13.97
N ASN A 179 -1.19 7.29 12.94
CA ASN A 179 -2.49 7.29 12.31
C ASN A 179 -2.39 7.48 10.77
N PRO A 180 -1.97 6.42 10.05
CA PRO A 180 -1.74 6.54 8.61
C PRO A 180 -3.02 6.82 7.81
N ALA A 181 -4.17 6.36 8.30
CA ALA A 181 -5.47 6.61 7.68
C ALA A 181 -5.74 8.11 7.52
N LYS A 182 -5.45 8.92 8.55
CA LYS A 182 -5.64 10.37 8.49
C LYS A 182 -4.82 11.04 7.38
N ALA A 183 -3.60 10.54 7.13
CA ALA A 183 -2.77 11.06 6.04
C ALA A 183 -3.37 10.74 4.67
N VAL A 184 -3.83 9.49 4.50
CA VAL A 184 -4.44 9.02 3.26
C VAL A 184 -5.77 9.74 2.98
N GLU A 185 -6.64 9.87 3.98
CA GLU A 185 -7.89 10.64 3.89
C GLU A 185 -7.62 12.09 3.47
N SER A 186 -6.63 12.76 4.08
CA SER A 186 -6.29 14.14 3.70
C SER A 186 -5.75 14.25 2.27
N ALA A 187 -5.01 13.25 1.80
CA ALA A 187 -4.52 13.21 0.42
C ALA A 187 -5.65 12.99 -0.58
N VAL A 188 -6.60 12.09 -0.29
CA VAL A 188 -7.72 11.74 -1.17
C VAL A 188 -8.79 12.83 -1.19
N ASP A 189 -9.25 13.29 -0.02
CA ASP A 189 -10.40 14.18 0.08
C ASP A 189 -10.03 15.65 -0.16
N MET A 190 -8.82 16.05 0.27
CA MET A 190 -8.41 17.45 0.25
C MET A 190 -7.29 17.72 -0.77
N GLY A 191 -6.81 16.69 -1.47
CA GLY A 191 -5.63 16.79 -2.34
C GLY A 191 -4.35 17.15 -1.58
N ASN A 192 -4.34 17.06 -0.25
CA ASN A 192 -3.22 17.46 0.59
C ASN A 192 -2.27 16.27 0.80
N VAL A 193 -1.26 16.19 -0.07
CA VAL A 193 -0.28 15.08 -0.07
C VAL A 193 0.81 15.21 0.99
N SER A 194 0.82 16.26 1.82
CA SER A 194 1.88 16.47 2.83
C SER A 194 1.95 15.33 3.85
N GLY A 195 0.81 14.81 4.29
CA GLY A 195 0.75 13.70 5.25
C GLY A 195 1.32 12.39 4.69
N VAL A 196 0.93 12.01 3.47
CA VAL A 196 1.44 10.79 2.82
C VAL A 196 2.90 10.92 2.44
N LYS A 197 3.36 12.11 2.05
CA LYS A 197 4.79 12.37 1.86
C LYS A 197 5.59 12.17 3.14
N ASN A 198 5.09 12.71 4.25
CA ASN A 198 5.72 12.56 5.55
C ASN A 198 5.76 11.09 5.99
N LEU A 199 4.69 10.32 5.77
CA LEU A 199 4.69 8.88 5.99
C LEU A 199 5.78 8.17 5.17
N ALA A 200 5.87 8.45 3.87
CA ALA A 200 6.89 7.85 3.01
C ALA A 200 8.30 8.12 3.55
N ASP A 201 8.59 9.36 3.92
CA ASP A 201 9.87 9.76 4.51
C ASP A 201 10.13 9.05 5.86
N THR A 202 9.11 8.94 6.71
CA THR A 202 9.22 8.23 8.00
C THR A 202 9.50 6.74 7.81
N TYR A 203 8.79 6.04 6.93
CA TYR A 203 9.06 4.62 6.63
C TYR A 203 10.44 4.44 5.99
N GLN A 204 10.88 5.34 5.11
CA GLN A 204 12.22 5.32 4.52
C GLN A 204 13.32 5.43 5.59
N ASN A 205 13.15 6.35 6.55
CA ASN A 205 14.13 6.56 7.62
C ASN A 205 14.21 5.35 8.54
N ILE A 206 13.07 4.80 8.96
CA ILE A 206 13.01 3.58 9.77
C ILE A 206 13.68 2.42 9.01
N TYR A 207 13.33 2.20 7.75
CA TYR A 207 13.95 1.17 6.91
C TYR A 207 15.48 1.29 6.85
N SER A 208 15.98 2.51 6.59
CA SER A 208 17.41 2.78 6.45
C SER A 208 18.18 2.57 7.77
N GLU A 209 17.58 2.92 8.91
CA GLU A 209 18.17 2.68 10.23
C GLU A 209 18.10 1.19 10.62
N PHE A 210 17.01 0.48 10.28
CA PHE A 210 16.89 -0.96 10.52
C PHE A 210 17.91 -1.78 9.74
N LEU A 211 18.13 -1.48 8.45
CA LEU A 211 19.20 -2.11 7.65
C LEU A 211 20.57 -2.03 8.32
N ASN A 212 20.81 -0.96 9.06
CA ASN A 212 22.07 -0.70 9.74
C ASN A 212 22.17 -1.31 11.14
N THR A 213 21.12 -1.96 11.62
CA THR A 213 21.02 -2.56 12.96
C THR A 213 21.53 -3.99 12.93
N SER A 214 22.30 -4.40 13.95
CA SER A 214 22.80 -5.78 14.01
C SER A 214 21.73 -6.73 14.55
N VAL A 215 21.28 -7.68 13.73
CA VAL A 215 20.22 -8.64 14.08
C VAL A 215 20.81 -9.99 14.55
N PRO A 216 20.31 -10.58 15.64
CA PRO A 216 20.63 -11.98 15.99
C PRO A 216 20.22 -12.93 14.86
N SER A 217 21.10 -13.86 14.49
CA SER A 217 20.87 -14.79 13.39
C SER A 217 19.56 -15.58 13.49
N ASP A 218 19.11 -15.93 14.70
CA ASP A 218 17.84 -16.64 14.91
C ASP A 218 16.59 -15.76 14.77
N TRP A 219 16.76 -14.45 14.62
CA TRP A 219 15.71 -13.44 14.40
C TRP A 219 15.78 -12.83 13.00
N LEU A 220 16.67 -13.32 12.14
CA LEU A 220 16.91 -12.79 10.81
C LEU A 220 15.65 -12.79 9.93
N ASP A 221 14.86 -13.87 9.96
CA ASP A 221 13.62 -13.97 9.19
C ASP A 221 12.60 -12.87 9.56
N LEU A 222 12.38 -12.68 10.87
CA LEU A 222 11.50 -11.64 11.38
C LEU A 222 11.99 -10.22 10.98
N HIS A 223 13.30 -10.01 11.01
CA HIS A 223 13.91 -8.75 10.59
C HIS A 223 13.71 -8.49 9.10
N LYS A 224 13.93 -9.50 8.24
CA LYS A 224 13.72 -9.40 6.79
C LYS A 224 12.26 -9.08 6.45
N ARG A 225 11.30 -9.83 7.02
CA ARG A 225 9.87 -9.58 6.82
C ARG A 225 9.48 -8.16 7.23
N TYR A 226 10.09 -7.64 8.29
CA TYR A 226 9.82 -6.26 8.72
C TYR A 226 10.48 -5.20 7.81
N LEU A 227 11.70 -5.42 7.35
CA LEU A 227 12.31 -4.54 6.34
C LEU A 227 11.48 -4.50 5.05
N GLU A 228 11.00 -5.66 4.61
CA GLU A 228 10.12 -5.77 3.45
C GLU A 228 8.84 -4.95 3.63
N ILE A 229 8.13 -5.09 4.76
CA ILE A 229 6.89 -4.33 4.99
C ILE A 229 7.17 -2.82 5.09
N LEU A 230 8.27 -2.41 5.72
CA LEU A 230 8.67 -1.00 5.79
C LEU A 230 8.92 -0.43 4.39
N LYS A 231 9.61 -1.18 3.53
CA LYS A 231 9.90 -0.75 2.16
C LYS A 231 8.64 -0.71 1.30
N LYS A 232 7.75 -1.69 1.43
CA LYS A 232 6.44 -1.71 0.77
C LYS A 232 5.62 -0.48 1.16
N SER A 233 5.49 -0.21 2.45
CA SER A 233 4.78 0.96 2.96
C SER A 233 5.38 2.27 2.44
N GLU A 234 6.72 2.41 2.45
CA GLU A 234 7.40 3.59 1.89
C GLU A 234 7.01 3.83 0.43
N LEU A 235 7.11 2.80 -0.42
CA LEU A 235 6.81 2.91 -1.85
C LEU A 235 5.34 3.27 -2.10
N ILE A 236 4.42 2.66 -1.37
CA ILE A 236 2.98 2.95 -1.49
C ILE A 236 2.70 4.41 -1.12
N TYR A 237 3.16 4.86 0.05
CA TYR A 237 2.93 6.24 0.48
C TYR A 237 3.65 7.26 -0.42
N ARG A 238 4.82 6.91 -0.96
CA ARG A 238 5.54 7.73 -1.93
C ARG A 238 4.74 7.90 -3.20
N ASP A 239 4.20 6.81 -3.75
CA ASP A 239 3.39 6.85 -4.96
C ASP A 239 2.07 7.61 -4.76
N LEU A 240 1.48 7.57 -3.56
CA LEU A 240 0.31 8.38 -3.22
C LEU A 240 0.59 9.89 -3.19
N THR A 241 1.85 10.32 -3.20
CA THR A 241 2.17 11.76 -3.34
C THR A 241 1.83 12.31 -4.72
N ASP A 242 1.66 11.44 -5.73
CA ASP A 242 1.35 11.80 -7.12
C ASP A 242 -0.12 11.55 -7.50
N ILE A 243 -1.01 11.46 -6.51
CA ILE A 243 -2.44 11.14 -6.69
C ILE A 243 -3.17 12.03 -7.71
N GLN A 244 -2.74 13.28 -7.88
CA GLN A 244 -3.34 14.21 -8.85
C GLN A 244 -2.95 13.90 -10.29
N ASN A 245 -1.73 13.39 -10.51
CA ASN A 245 -1.24 13.08 -11.85
C ASN A 245 -1.48 11.61 -12.23
N ASP A 246 -1.59 10.71 -11.24
CA ASP A 246 -1.88 9.29 -11.46
C ASP A 246 -3.02 8.75 -10.54
N PRO A 247 -4.27 9.24 -10.72
CA PRO A 247 -5.40 8.86 -9.89
C PRO A 247 -5.75 7.36 -9.95
N ILE A 248 -5.53 6.68 -11.07
CA ILE A 248 -5.79 5.23 -11.17
C ILE A 248 -4.80 4.46 -10.30
N LYS A 249 -3.49 4.78 -10.37
CA LYS A 249 -2.48 4.14 -9.52
C LYS A 249 -2.80 4.34 -8.04
N ALA A 250 -3.15 5.57 -7.67
CA ALA A 250 -3.52 5.88 -6.30
C ALA A 250 -4.75 5.09 -5.83
N ALA A 251 -5.79 4.99 -6.65
CA ALA A 251 -6.99 4.23 -6.32
C ALA A 251 -6.69 2.75 -6.02
N VAL A 252 -5.82 2.12 -6.81
CA VAL A 252 -5.44 0.72 -6.58
C VAL A 252 -4.56 0.59 -5.33
N LEU A 253 -3.62 1.51 -5.13
CA LEU A 253 -2.78 1.55 -3.94
C LEU A 253 -3.59 1.64 -2.64
N ILE A 254 -4.63 2.47 -2.63
CA ILE A 254 -5.53 2.62 -1.48
C ILE A 254 -6.23 1.29 -1.15
N GLN A 255 -6.55 0.47 -2.15
CA GLN A 255 -7.24 -0.80 -1.93
C GLN A 255 -6.35 -1.92 -1.41
N ILE A 256 -5.06 -1.91 -1.77
CA ILE A 256 -4.10 -2.89 -1.23
C ILE A 256 -3.59 -2.49 0.15
N LEU A 257 -3.70 -1.20 0.52
CA LEU A 257 -3.17 -0.68 1.78
C LEU A 257 -3.69 -1.43 3.04
N PRO A 258 -4.97 -1.82 3.16
CA PRO A 258 -5.44 -2.62 4.29
C PRO A 258 -4.69 -3.94 4.47
N GLU A 259 -4.35 -4.63 3.37
CA GLU A 259 -3.58 -5.88 3.42
C GLU A 259 -2.18 -5.64 3.99
N ILE A 260 -1.51 -4.57 3.56
CA ILE A 260 -0.21 -4.16 4.06
C ILE A 260 -0.28 -3.82 5.56
N VAL A 261 -1.30 -3.07 5.98
CA VAL A 261 -1.51 -2.72 7.39
C VAL A 261 -1.75 -3.96 8.26
N VAL A 262 -2.51 -4.93 7.77
CA VAL A 262 -2.72 -6.21 8.47
C VAL A 262 -1.39 -6.97 8.64
N LYS A 263 -0.62 -7.13 7.57
CA LYS A 263 0.70 -7.78 7.61
C LYS A 263 1.67 -7.07 8.55
N GLU A 264 1.72 -5.74 8.51
CA GLU A 264 2.56 -4.95 9.43
C GLU A 264 2.14 -5.19 10.89
N THR A 265 0.84 -5.22 11.16
CA THR A 265 0.28 -5.46 12.49
C THR A 265 0.64 -6.86 13.01
N GLU A 266 0.60 -7.88 12.15
CA GLU A 266 0.98 -9.26 12.49
C GLU A 266 2.47 -9.35 12.85
N ILE A 267 3.34 -8.74 12.06
CA ILE A 267 4.79 -8.70 12.33
C ILE A 267 5.07 -7.98 13.65
N LYS A 268 4.42 -6.82 13.90
CA LYS A 268 4.55 -6.09 15.17
C LYS A 268 4.12 -6.93 16.38
N LYS A 269 3.04 -7.72 16.25
CA LYS A 269 2.62 -8.67 17.30
C LYS A 269 3.68 -9.75 17.55
N GLU A 270 4.33 -10.25 16.50
CA GLU A 270 5.40 -11.23 16.63
C GLU A 270 6.62 -10.66 17.37
N TYR A 271 7.04 -9.43 17.04
CA TYR A 271 8.04 -8.69 17.82
C TYR A 271 7.67 -8.55 19.29
N TYR A 272 6.40 -8.24 19.57
CA TYR A 272 5.90 -8.15 20.93
C TYR A 272 6.02 -9.48 21.68
N TRP A 273 5.59 -10.58 21.08
CA TRP A 273 5.73 -11.91 21.68
C TRP A 273 7.19 -12.29 21.93
N LYS A 274 8.07 -12.05 20.96
CA LYS A 274 9.52 -12.26 21.10
C LYS A 274 10.14 -11.44 22.23
N SER A 275 9.63 -10.22 22.46
CA SER A 275 10.05 -9.38 23.58
C SER A 275 9.62 -9.94 24.94
N MET A 276 8.47 -10.61 25.00
CA MET A 276 7.98 -11.24 26.24
C MET A 276 8.81 -12.48 26.60
N GLU A 277 9.22 -13.29 25.61
CA GLU A 277 10.10 -14.46 25.80
C GLU A 277 11.45 -14.09 26.44
N ILE A 278 11.96 -12.89 26.21
CA ILE A 278 13.24 -12.42 26.79
C ILE A 278 13.07 -11.99 28.25
N ASN A 279 11.87 -11.58 28.65
CA ASN A 279 11.58 -11.01 29.97
C ASN A 279 10.99 -12.04 30.96
N SER A 280 10.61 -13.22 30.49
CA SER A 280 10.15 -14.37 31.30
C SER A 280 11.34 -15.14 31.87
#